data_AF-A0A4R4IIQ6-F1
#
_entry.id   AF-A0A4R4IIQ6-F1
#
_cell.length_a   1.000
_cell.length_b   1.000
_cell.length_c   1.000
_cell.angle_alpha   90.00
_cell.angle_beta   90.00
_cell.angle_gamma   90.00
#
_symmetry.space_group_name_H-M   'P 1'
#
loop_
_entity.id
_entity.type
_entity.pdbx_description
1 polymer ?
#
loop_
_entity_poly.entity_id
_entity_poly.type
_entity_poly.pdbx_seq_one_letter_code
_entity_poly.pdbx_strand_id
1 'polypeptide(L)'
;QRFAQCGLELHPQKTRMVYCKDADRRGNYAETRFDFLGYTFRPRLSKNRWGKTFVNFSPGMSARAGKAIRQEVRSWGLQNRSDKSLYDLA
;
A
#
# COMPACT_ATOMS: atom_id res chain seq x y z
N GLN A 1 -4.43 19.38 22.57
CA GLN A 1 -3.62 20.47 23.14
C GLN A 1 -2.20 20.56 22.56
N ARG A 2 -1.45 19.46 22.36
CA ARG A 2 -0.06 19.52 21.84
C ARG A 2 0.13 20.20 20.46
N PHE A 3 -0.72 19.91 19.47
CA PHE A 3 -0.60 20.55 18.14
C PHE A 3 -0.88 22.06 18.19
N ALA A 4 -1.93 22.47 18.91
CA ALA A 4 -2.31 23.88 19.05
C ALA A 4 -1.24 24.73 19.77
N GLN A 5 -0.51 24.14 20.72
CA GLN A 5 0.61 24.82 21.40
C GLN A 5 1.75 25.22 20.45
N CYS A 6 1.88 24.54 19.31
CA CYS A 6 2.87 24.85 18.28
C CYS A 6 2.23 25.48 17.02
N GLY A 7 0.99 26.00 17.12
CA GLY A 7 0.30 26.63 15.98
C GLY A 7 -0.16 25.67 14.88
N LEU A 8 -0.30 24.38 15.17
CA LEU A 8 -0.75 23.37 14.21
C LEU A 8 -2.20 22.95 14.47
N GLU A 9 -2.95 22.73 13.39
CA GLU A 9 -4.33 22.24 13.42
C GLU A 9 -4.47 20.95 12.59
N LEU A 10 -5.23 19.99 13.12
CA LEU A 10 -5.55 18.75 12.41
C LEU A 10 -6.81 18.95 11.57
N HIS A 11 -6.72 18.66 10.28
CA HIS A 11 -7.87 18.75 9.40
C HIS A 11 -8.87 17.62 9.73
N PRO A 12 -10.13 17.93 10.10
CA PRO A 12 -11.06 16.95 10.66
C PRO A 12 -11.43 15.82 9.68
N GLN A 13 -11.51 16.12 8.38
CA GLN A 13 -11.88 15.11 7.36
C GLN A 13 -10.69 14.27 6.84
N LYS A 14 -9.46 14.80 6.93
CA LYS A 14 -8.24 14.12 6.44
C LYS A 14 -7.63 13.25 7.55
N THR A 15 -7.79 13.69 8.80
CA THR A 15 -7.33 12.94 9.96
C THR A 15 -8.33 11.84 10.28
N ARG A 16 -7.88 10.59 10.29
CA ARG A 16 -8.72 9.43 10.59
C ARG A 16 -7.97 8.49 11.52
N MET A 17 -8.67 7.89 12.47
CA MET A 17 -8.13 6.80 13.26
C MET A 17 -8.31 5.49 12.49
N VAL A 18 -7.21 4.81 12.20
CA VAL A 18 -7.22 3.55 11.45
C VAL A 18 -6.93 2.40 12.40
N TYR A 19 -7.84 1.43 12.44
CA TYR A 19 -7.64 0.22 13.20
C TYR A 19 -6.65 -0.71 12.49
N CYS A 20 -5.48 -0.88 13.09
CA CYS A 20 -4.43 -1.76 12.60
C CYS A 20 -4.74 -3.22 12.96
N LYS A 21 -5.67 -3.82 12.22
CA LYS A 21 -6.15 -5.20 12.41
C LYS A 21 -5.07 -6.23 12.07
N ASP A 22 -4.86 -7.20 12.95
CA ASP A 22 -3.91 -8.31 12.82
C ASP A 22 -4.51 -9.60 13.44
N ALA A 23 -3.69 -10.64 13.63
CA ALA A 23 -4.13 -11.93 14.17
C ALA A 23 -4.70 -11.86 15.60
N ASP A 24 -4.16 -10.96 16.44
CA ASP A 24 -4.54 -10.80 17.84
C ASP A 24 -5.65 -9.75 18.01
N ARG A 25 -5.72 -8.78 17.09
CA ARG A 25 -6.67 -7.67 17.07
C ARG A 25 -7.90 -8.01 16.22
N ARG A 26 -8.91 -8.66 16.82
CA ARG A 26 -10.08 -9.17 16.09
C ARG A 26 -11.25 -8.20 15.93
N GLY A 27 -11.11 -6.95 16.39
CA GLY A 27 -12.15 -5.94 16.30
C GLY A 27 -12.58 -5.64 14.86
N ASN A 28 -13.81 -5.16 14.72
CA ASN A 28 -14.39 -4.72 13.45
C ASN A 28 -14.63 -3.22 13.51
N TYR A 29 -13.98 -2.50 12.60
CA TYR A 29 -14.05 -1.05 12.47
C TYR A 29 -14.13 -0.70 10.99
N ALA A 30 -14.71 0.45 10.67
CA ALA A 30 -14.86 0.90 9.29
C ALA A 30 -13.50 1.19 8.63
N GLU A 31 -12.63 1.92 9.33
CA GLU A 31 -11.33 2.33 8.83
C GLU A 31 -10.24 1.32 9.23
N THR A 32 -9.85 0.47 8.27
CA THR A 32 -8.84 -0.60 8.47
C THR A 32 -7.69 -0.53 7.46
N ARG A 33 -7.58 0.58 6.73
CA ARG A 33 -6.51 0.80 5.76
C ARG A 33 -6.19 2.28 5.58
N PHE A 34 -4.96 2.59 5.21
CA PHE A 34 -4.57 3.91 4.75
C PHE A 34 -3.42 3.83 3.75
N ASP A 35 -3.27 4.89 2.96
CA ASP A 35 -2.17 5.04 2.02
C ASP A 35 -1.11 5.99 2.60
N PHE A 36 0.16 5.59 2.55
CA PHE A 36 1.30 6.42 2.95
C PHE A 36 2.52 6.08 2.07
N LEU A 37 3.19 7.11 1.55
CA LEU A 37 4.38 6.99 0.69
C LEU A 37 4.23 6.00 -0.48
N GLY A 38 3.05 5.94 -1.09
CA GLY A 38 2.78 5.04 -2.22
C GLY A 38 2.39 3.61 -1.84
N TYR A 39 2.29 3.29 -0.55
CA TYR A 39 1.87 1.99 -0.02
C TYR A 39 0.50 2.06 0.65
N THR A 40 -0.33 1.04 0.45
CA THR A 40 -1.53 0.80 1.24
C THR A 40 -1.22 -0.14 2.39
N PHE A 41 -1.30 0.36 3.61
CA PHE A 41 -1.24 -0.41 4.84
C PHE A 41 -2.63 -0.98 5.13
N ARG A 42 -2.71 -2.30 5.31
CA ARG A 42 -3.95 -3.03 5.62
C ARG A 42 -3.63 -4.43 6.18
N PRO A 43 -4.62 -5.17 6.71
CA PRO A 43 -4.44 -6.57 7.09
C PRO A 43 -4.08 -7.42 5.88
N ARG A 44 -2.99 -8.17 5.97
CA ARG A 44 -2.47 -9.05 4.91
C ARG A 44 -1.95 -10.34 5.52
N LEU A 45 -1.99 -11.41 4.74
CA LEU A 45 -1.33 -12.66 5.11
C LEU A 45 0.19 -12.49 4.96
N SER A 46 0.91 -12.86 6.00
CA SER A 46 2.37 -12.92 6.04
C SER A 46 2.82 -14.29 6.52
N LYS A 47 4.06 -14.65 6.20
CA LYS A 47 4.67 -15.93 6.57
C LYS A 47 5.82 -15.67 7.53
N ASN A 48 5.85 -16.37 8.65
CA ASN A 48 6.98 -16.26 9.59
C ASN A 48 8.16 -17.14 9.15
N ARG A 49 9.29 -17.05 9.86
CA ARG A 49 10.50 -17.82 9.58
C ARG A 49 10.29 -19.35 9.61
N TRP A 50 9.32 -19.83 10.39
CA TRP A 50 8.97 -21.26 10.47
C TRP A 50 7.93 -21.69 9.43
N GLY A 51 7.55 -20.79 8.53
CA GLY A 51 6.62 -21.05 7.44
C GLY A 51 5.14 -21.01 7.79
N LYS A 52 4.77 -20.69 9.03
CA LYS A 52 3.39 -20.50 9.44
C LYS A 52 2.86 -19.16 8.93
N THR A 53 1.65 -19.18 8.39
CA THR A 53 0.94 -17.99 7.93
C THR A 53 0.18 -17.33 9.09
N PHE A 54 0.17 -16.00 9.09
CA PHE A 54 -0.57 -15.19 10.05
C PHE A 54 -1.01 -13.87 9.41
N VAL A 55 -2.05 -13.25 9.95
CA VAL A 55 -2.47 -11.92 9.49
C VAL A 55 -1.64 -10.87 10.22
N ASN A 56 -0.97 -10.00 9.47
CA ASN A 56 -0.31 -8.81 10.00
C ASN A 56 -0.85 -7.56 9.32
N PHE A 57 -0.59 -6.40 9.93
CA PHE A 57 -0.88 -5.12 9.31
C PHE A 57 0.37 -4.62 8.59
N SER A 58 0.45 -4.83 7.27
CA SER A 58 1.67 -4.59 6.50
C SER A 58 1.44 -3.75 5.23
N PRO A 59 2.47 -3.00 4.80
CA PRO A 59 2.39 -2.23 3.56
C PRO A 59 2.37 -3.15 2.34
N GLY A 60 1.75 -2.66 1.27
CA GLY A 60 1.92 -3.19 -0.07
C GLY A 60 1.63 -2.10 -1.08
N MET A 61 2.07 -2.26 -2.33
CA MET A 61 1.90 -1.24 -3.38
C MET A 61 0.45 -0.72 -3.40
N SER A 62 0.30 0.60 -3.31
CA SER A 62 -1.03 1.22 -3.35
C SER A 62 -1.66 1.04 -4.73
N ALA A 63 -3.00 1.05 -4.78
CA ALA A 63 -3.71 0.97 -6.05
C ALA A 63 -3.34 2.13 -6.98
N ARG A 64 -3.07 3.32 -6.42
CA ARG A 64 -2.61 4.49 -7.17
C ARG A 64 -1.22 4.27 -7.76
N ALA A 65 -0.26 3.84 -6.95
CA ALA A 65 1.10 3.55 -7.42
C ALA A 65 1.08 2.44 -8.49
N GLY A 66 0.33 1.36 -8.25
CA GLY A 66 0.18 0.28 -9.22
C GLY A 66 -0.54 0.70 -10.52
N LYS A 67 -1.43 1.70 -10.48
CA LYS A 67 -2.01 2.27 -11.70
C LYS A 67 -0.97 3.08 -12.47
N ALA A 68 -0.20 3.94 -11.79
CA ALA A 68 0.83 4.76 -12.42
C ALA A 68 1.91 3.89 -13.10
N ILE A 69 2.43 2.89 -12.40
CA ILE A 69 3.43 1.95 -12.96
C ILE A 69 2.85 1.22 -14.18
N ARG A 70 1.61 0.72 -14.11
CA ARG A 70 0.98 0.05 -15.26
C ARG A 70 0.75 0.98 -16.45
N GLN A 71 0.46 2.26 -16.21
CA GLN A 71 0.32 3.25 -17.28
C GLN A 71 1.66 3.53 -17.95
N GLU A 72 2.73 3.64 -17.17
CA GLU A 72 4.09 3.81 -17.67
C GLU A 72 4.53 2.60 -18.51
N VAL A 73 4.39 1.38 -17.99
CA VAL A 73 4.74 0.15 -18.74
C VAL A 73 3.96 0.04 -20.05
N ARG A 74 2.71 0.50 -20.09
CA ARG A 74 1.90 0.52 -21.32
C ARG A 74 2.39 1.54 -22.35
N SER A 75 2.95 2.67 -21.91
CA SER A 75 3.46 3.72 -22.82
C SER A 75 4.67 3.24 -23.62
N TRP A 76 5.41 2.27 -23.10
CA TRP A 76 6.59 1.70 -23.76
C TRP A 76 6.25 0.92 -25.04
N GLY A 77 5.00 0.49 -25.20
CA GLY A 77 4.52 -0.20 -26.40
C GLY A 77 5.29 -1.50 -26.68
N LEU A 78 5.64 -2.27 -25.64
CA LEU A 78 6.46 -3.48 -25.76
C LEU A 78 5.87 -4.50 -26.75
N GLN A 79 4.54 -4.57 -26.87
CA GLN A 79 3.86 -5.43 -27.83
C GLN A 79 4.15 -5.06 -29.31
N ASN A 80 4.62 -3.85 -29.59
CA ASN A 80 4.95 -3.39 -30.94
C ASN A 80 6.44 -3.60 -31.29
N ARG A 81 7.22 -4.23 -30.40
CA ARG A 81 8.67 -4.47 -30.58
C ARG A 81 8.95 -5.85 -31.15
N SER A 82 8.31 -6.18 -32.28
CA SER A 82 8.52 -7.46 -32.99
C SER A 82 9.91 -7.60 -33.60
N ASP A 83 10.65 -6.49 -33.69
CA ASP A 83 12.04 -6.40 -34.13
C ASP A 83 13.05 -6.85 -33.06
N LYS A 84 12.62 -7.04 -31.80
CA LYS A 84 13.50 -7.37 -30.68
C LYS A 84 13.40 -8.84 -30.27
N SER A 85 14.54 -9.46 -30.02
CA SER A 85 14.62 -10.78 -29.38
C SER A 85 14.50 -10.66 -27.85
N LEU A 86 14.28 -11.79 -27.16
CA LEU A 86 14.27 -11.81 -25.69
C LEU A 86 15.58 -11.32 -25.07
N TYR A 87 16.72 -11.53 -25.75
CA TYR A 87 18.03 -11.07 -25.28
C TYR A 87 18.17 -9.55 -25.37
N ASP A 88 17.41 -8.88 -26.24
CA ASP A 88 17.41 -7.42 -26.38
C ASP A 88 16.54 -6.71 -25.33
N LEU A 89 15.82 -7.49 -24.50
CA LEU A 89 14.87 -7.02 -23.48
C LEU A 89 15.28 -7.41 -22.05
N ALA A 90 16.39 -8.14 -21.90
CA ALA A 90 16.90 -8.65 -20.63
C ALA A 90 17.75 -7.62 -19.87
#